data_AF-A0A1V4XEN9-F1
#
_entry.id   AF-A0A1V4XEN9-F1
#
_cell.length_a   1.000
_cell.length_b   1.000
_cell.length_c   1.000
_cell.angle_alpha   90.00
_cell.angle_beta   90.00
_cell.angle_gamma   90.00
#
_symmetry.space_group_name_H-M   'P 1'
#
loop_
_entity.id
_entity.type
_entity.pdbx_description
1 polymer ?
#
loop_
_entity_poly.entity_id
_entity_poly.type
_entity_poly.pdbx_seq_one_letter_code
_entity_poly.pdbx_strand_id
1 'polypeptide(L)' 'MFRGLFQPMHLLIILFIVLVIFGPGKLSGLGSSLGKAIKGFKKELDEPEEKTTNSVETK' A
#
# COMPACT_ATOMS: atom_id res chain seq x y z
N MET A 1 16.37 -13.56 21.52
CA MET A 1 17.10 -13.84 20.26
C MET A 1 16.59 -13.04 19.05
N PHE A 2 15.28 -12.73 18.93
CA PHE A 2 14.74 -12.00 17.75
C PHE A 2 14.82 -10.46 17.76
N ARG A 3 15.15 -9.82 18.90
CA ARG A 3 15.23 -8.34 19.00
C ARG A 3 16.37 -7.70 18.19
N GLY A 4 17.36 -8.48 17.74
CA GLY A 4 18.43 -7.98 16.87
C GLY A 4 17.97 -7.77 15.43
N LEU A 5 17.04 -8.60 14.93
CA LEU A 5 16.61 -8.58 13.53
C LEU A 5 15.64 -7.42 13.24
N PHE A 6 14.82 -7.04 14.22
CA PHE A 6 13.88 -5.92 14.11
C PHE A 6 14.50 -4.57 14.47
N GLN A 7 15.83 -4.48 14.58
CA GLN A 7 16.47 -3.18 14.74
C GLN A 7 16.24 -2.36 13.45
N PRO A 8 15.71 -1.13 13.55
CA PRO A 8 15.39 -0.32 12.38
C PRO A 8 16.61 -0.10 11.48
N MET A 9 17.81 -0.06 12.06
CA MET A 9 19.09 0.01 11.32
C MET A 9 19.32 -1.19 10.39
N HIS A 10 19.03 -2.42 10.85
CA HIS A 10 19.21 -3.63 10.05
C HIS A 10 18.19 -3.70 8.91
N LEU A 11 16.93 -3.32 9.20
CA LEU A 11 15.88 -3.28 8.20
C LEU A 11 16.20 -2.28 7.08
N LEU A 12 16.80 -1.14 7.42
CA LEU A 12 17.27 -0.14 6.46
C LEU A 12 18.39 -0.67 5.56
N ILE A 13 19.37 -1.39 6.12
CA ILE A 13 20.45 -2.04 5.34
C ILE A 13 19.86 -3.05 4.35
N ILE A 14 18.96 -3.92 4.81
CA ILE A 14 18.37 -4.97 3.96
C ILE A 14 17.52 -4.32 2.86
N LEU A 15 16.72 -3.31 3.21
CA LEU A 15 15.93 -2.54 2.25
C LEU A 15 16.83 -1.89 1.19
N PHE A 16 17.99 -1.34 1.60
CA PHE A 16 18.96 -0.75 0.69
C PHE A 16 19.54 -1.77 -0.29
N ILE A 17 19.93 -2.96 0.19
CA ILE A 17 20.43 -4.04 -0.68
C ILE A 17 19.35 -4.49 -1.67
N VAL A 18 18.10 -4.64 -1.21
CA VAL A 18 16.97 -4.98 -2.08
C VAL A 18 16.73 -3.89 -3.12
N LEU A 19 16.82 -2.61 -2.74
CA LEU A 19 16.72 -1.47 -3.66
C LEU A 19 17.83 -1.48 -4.72
N VAL A 20 19.05 -1.89 -4.37
CA VAL A 20 20.17 -1.99 -5.33
C VAL A 20 19.95 -3.14 -6.31
N ILE A 21 19.46 -4.29 -5.85
CA ILE A 21 19.22 -5.48 -6.70
C ILE A 21 17.99 -5.30 -7.60
N PHE A 22 16.87 -4.85 -7.03
CA PHE A 22 15.60 -4.71 -7.76
C PHE A 22 15.44 -3.34 -8.43
N GLY A 23 16.19 -2.33 -7.99
CA GLY A 23 16.03 -0.94 -8.39
C GLY A 23 14.83 -0.25 -7.71
N PRO A 24 14.91 1.06 -7.43
CA PRO A 24 13.78 1.83 -6.85
C PRO A 24 12.55 1.86 -7.77
N GLY A 25 12.74 1.76 -9.09
CA GLY A 25 11.65 1.77 -10.07
C GLY A 25 10.72 0.57 -9.95
N LYS A 26 11.25 -0.64 -9.70
CA LYS A 26 10.41 -1.85 -9.55
C LYS A 26 9.64 -1.84 -8.24
N LEU A 27 10.27 -1.38 -7.15
CA LEU A 27 9.62 -1.22 -5.86
C LEU A 27 8.50 -0.16 -5.89
N SER A 28 8.74 0.98 -6.56
CA SER A 28 7.72 2.03 -6.72
C SER A 28 6.54 1.59 -7.60
N GLY A 29 6.82 0.85 -8.68
CA GLY A 29 5.78 0.28 -9.55
C GLY A 29 4.90 -0.72 -8.81
N LEU A 30 5.50 -1.68 -8.09
CA LEU A 30 4.77 -2.66 -7.29
C LEU A 30 4.00 -1.98 -6.14
N GLY A 31 4.62 -1.03 -5.44
CA GLY A 31 3.98 -0.27 -4.36
C GLY A 31 2.80 0.59 -4.84
N SER A 32 2.88 1.16 -6.05
CA SER A 32 1.77 1.92 -6.64
C SER A 32 0.57 1.03 -6.99
N SER A 33 0.82 -0.17 -7.53
CA SER A 33 -0.24 -1.14 -7.85
C SER A 33 -0.89 -1.71 -6.59
N LEU A 34 -0.10 -2.13 -5.60
CA LEU A 34 -0.61 -2.57 -4.30
C LEU A 34 -1.36 -1.43 -3.59
N GLY A 35 -0.80 -0.22 -3.61
CA GLY A 35 -1.40 0.94 -2.98
C GLY A 35 -2.77 1.30 -3.57
N LYS A 36 -2.92 1.20 -4.90
CA LYS A 36 -4.23 1.36 -5.57
C LYS A 36 -5.22 0.27 -5.15
N ALA A 37 -4.78 -0.99 -5.10
CA ALA A 37 -5.62 -2.11 -4.68
C ALA A 37 -6.07 -1.97 -3.22
N ILE A 38 -5.14 -1.66 -2.31
CA ILE A 38 -5.43 -1.42 -0.89
C ILE A 38 -6.31 -0.19 -0.70
N LYS A 39 -6.13 0.87 -1.50
CA LYS A 39 -6.97 2.06 -1.45
C LYS A 39 -8.42 1.76 -1.88
N GLY A 40 -8.61 0.96 -2.92
CA GLY A 40 -9.93 0.48 -3.32
C GLY A 40 -10.57 -0.37 -2.23
N PHE A 41 -9.82 -1.35 -1.72
CA PHE A 41 -10.27 -2.22 -0.64
C PHE A 41 -10.63 -1.45 0.64
N LYS A 42 -9.81 -0.48 1.04
CA LYS A 42 -10.09 0.41 2.18
C LYS A 42 -11.31 1.29 1.92
N LYS A 43 -11.52 1.74 0.68
CA LYS A 43 -12.70 2.51 0.32
C LYS A 43 -13.96 1.68 0.49
N GLU A 44 -14.02 0.45 -0.05
CA GLU A 44 -15.17 -0.44 0.17
C GLU A 44 -15.38 -0.82 1.64
N LEU A 45 -14.30 -1.00 2.41
CA LEU A 45 -14.39 -1.33 3.85
C LEU A 45 -14.79 -0.14 4.73
N ASP A 46 -14.38 1.08 4.38
CA ASP A 46 -14.75 2.34 5.05
C ASP A 46 -16.05 2.94 4.45
N GLU A 47 -16.72 2.24 3.53
CA GLU A 47 -18.07 2.58 3.06
C GLU A 47 -19.16 1.73 3.76
N PRO A 48 -19.21 1.58 5.11
CA PRO A 48 -20.47 1.29 5.76
C PRO A 48 -21.31 2.58 5.79
N GLU A 49 -22.34 2.60 4.94
CA GLU A 49 -23.56 3.41 5.06
C GLU A 49 -23.71 4.81 4.44
N GLU A 50 -22.76 5.37 3.69
CA GLU A 50 -23.03 6.66 3.04
C GLU A 50 -22.60 6.71 1.57
N LYS A 51 -23.37 6.02 0.70
CA LYS A 51 -23.58 6.42 -0.71
C LYS A 51 -24.61 5.56 -1.46
N THR A 52 -25.84 5.56 -0.93
CA THR A 52 -27.05 5.35 -1.75
C THR A 52 -27.78 6.69 -1.91
N THR A 53 -27.17 7.67 -2.55
CA THR A 53 -27.86 8.89 -3.02
C THR A 53 -26.93 9.65 -3.97
N ASN A 54 -27.52 10.21 -5.02
CA ASN A 54 -26.91 10.94 -6.14
C ASN A 54 -26.58 10.09 -7.37
N SER A 55 -27.60 9.58 -8.07
CA SER A 55 -27.75 9.64 -9.54
C SER A 55 -29.02 8.90 -10.01
N VAL A 56 -30.19 9.21 -9.43
CA VAL A 56 -31.46 8.95 -10.12
C VAL A 56 -32.38 10.15 -9.86
N GLU A 57 -32.18 11.22 -10.63
CA GLU A 57 -33.18 12.26 -10.84
C GLU A 57 -33.62 12.20 -12.31
N THR A 58 -34.93 12.08 -12.50
CA THR A 58 -35.71 12.70 -13.58
C THR A 58 -35.44 12.24 -15.01
N LYS A 59 -36.15 11.19 -15.45
CA LYS A 59 -37.16 11.31 -16.53
C LYS A 59 -38.19 10.18 -16.48
#